data_AF-A0A2M8KG06-F1
#
_entry.id   AF-A0A2M8KG06-F1
#
_cell.length_a   1.000
_cell.length_b   1.000
_cell.length_c   1.000
_cell.angle_alpha   90.00
_cell.angle_beta   90.00
_cell.angle_gamma   90.00
#
_symmetry.space_group_name_H-M   'P 1'
#
loop_
_entity.id
_entity.type
_entity.pdbx_description
1 polymer ?
#
loop_
_entity_poly.entity_id
_entity_poly.type
_entity_poly.pdbx_seq_one_letter_code
_entity_poly.pdbx_strand_id
1 'polypeptide(L)'
;MSFAIISMPILTGSAGILIVILEGLQHLFQFQNNWTSYRSTCENLKHEKYLWLAKSGPYLDVENPNAVLADRVESLISQEHAKWIAGQEKVAQVKK
;
A
#
# COMPACT_ATOMS: atom_id res chain seq x y z
N MET A 1 -39.85 1.37 -32.62
CA MET A 1 -39.58 0.54 -31.42
C MET A 1 -38.18 -0.12 -31.42
N SER A 2 -37.46 -0.21 -32.57
CA SER A 2 -36.15 -0.89 -32.63
C SER A 2 -34.93 -0.09 -32.12
N PHE A 3 -34.96 1.25 -32.10
CA PHE A 3 -33.78 2.06 -31.73
C PHE A 3 -33.43 1.94 -30.23
N ALA A 4 -34.44 1.84 -29.36
CA ALA A 4 -34.26 1.68 -27.91
C ALA A 4 -33.64 0.32 -27.52
N ILE A 5 -33.88 -0.71 -28.34
CA ILE A 5 -33.40 -2.08 -28.11
C ILE A 5 -31.90 -2.19 -28.40
N ILE A 6 -31.34 -1.32 -29.25
CA ILE A 6 -29.90 -1.31 -29.59
C ILE A 6 -29.10 -0.49 -28.57
N SER A 7 -29.67 0.57 -27.99
CA SER A 7 -28.97 1.38 -26.97
C SER A 7 -28.73 0.64 -25.64
N MET A 8 -29.68 -0.19 -25.21
CA MET A 8 -29.57 -0.98 -23.97
C MET A 8 -28.37 -1.96 -23.94
N PRO A 9 -28.14 -2.81 -24.95
CA PRO A 9 -27.01 -3.74 -24.97
C PRO A 9 -25.66 -3.04 -25.14
N ILE A 10 -25.60 -1.87 -25.79
CA ILE A 10 -24.36 -1.07 -25.88
C ILE A 10 -23.99 -0.52 -24.49
N LEU A 11 -24.98 -0.05 -23.71
CA LEU A 11 -24.81 0.38 -22.33
C LEU A 11 -24.33 -0.78 -21.44
N THR A 12 -24.96 -1.96 -21.54
CA THR A 12 -24.56 -3.12 -20.74
C THR A 12 -23.19 -3.68 -21.17
N GLY A 13 -22.89 -3.69 -22.47
CA GLY A 13 -21.61 -4.16 -23.01
C GLY A 13 -20.44 -3.27 -22.58
N SER A 14 -20.62 -1.94 -22.62
CA SER A 14 -19.59 -1.01 -22.15
C SER A 14 -19.37 -1.10 -20.64
N ALA A 15 -20.43 -1.34 -19.85
CA ALA A 15 -20.30 -1.63 -18.42
C ALA A 15 -19.50 -2.91 -18.15
N GLY A 16 -19.74 -3.98 -18.93
CA GLY A 16 -18.97 -5.22 -18.81
C GLY A 16 -17.49 -5.04 -19.12
N ILE A 17 -17.15 -4.29 -20.17
CA ILE A 17 -15.77 -3.97 -20.53
C ILE A 17 -15.10 -3.15 -19.41
N LEU A 18 -15.80 -2.16 -18.84
CA LEU A 18 -15.31 -1.39 -17.71
C LEU A 18 -15.04 -2.25 -16.48
N ILE A 19 -15.93 -3.21 -16.17
CA ILE A 19 -15.74 -4.13 -15.04
C ILE A 19 -14.52 -5.01 -15.25
N VAL A 20 -14.32 -5.56 -16.45
CA VAL A 20 -13.13 -6.39 -16.76
C VAL A 20 -11.83 -5.59 -16.68
N ILE A 21 -11.84 -4.33 -17.13
CA ILE A 21 -10.69 -3.44 -16.96
C ILE A 21 -10.42 -3.18 -15.47
N LEU A 22 -11.47 -2.90 -14.68
CA LEU A 22 -11.35 -2.66 -13.24
C LEU A 22 -10.85 -3.88 -12.47
N GLU A 23 -11.38 -5.07 -12.75
CA GLU A 23 -10.87 -6.32 -12.17
C GLU A 23 -9.45 -6.63 -12.64
N GLY A 24 -9.15 -6.37 -13.92
CA GLY A 24 -7.81 -6.49 -14.48
C GLY A 24 -6.83 -5.59 -13.73
N LEU A 25 -7.17 -4.32 -13.52
CA LEU A 25 -6.37 -3.43 -12.66
C LEU A 25 -6.29 -3.97 -11.23
N GLN A 26 -7.40 -4.34 -10.60
CA GLN A 26 -7.43 -4.84 -9.23
C GLN A 26 -6.53 -6.07 -9.02
N HIS A 27 -6.53 -6.98 -9.99
CA HIS A 27 -5.75 -8.21 -9.97
C HIS A 27 -4.27 -7.97 -10.32
N LEU A 28 -3.98 -7.13 -11.31
CA LEU A 28 -2.61 -6.77 -11.71
C LEU A 28 -1.89 -6.02 -10.59
N PHE A 29 -2.65 -5.27 -9.78
CA PHE A 29 -2.06 -4.38 -8.82
C PHE A 29 -1.85 -4.98 -7.44
N GLN A 30 -2.53 -6.05 -7.02
CA GLN A 30 -2.48 -6.53 -5.61
C GLN A 30 -2.58 -5.34 -4.62
N PHE A 31 -3.24 -4.25 -5.05
CA PHE A 31 -2.96 -2.90 -4.54
C PHE A 31 -3.43 -2.78 -3.11
N GLN A 32 -4.44 -3.57 -2.73
CA GLN A 32 -4.95 -3.60 -1.38
C GLN A 32 -3.86 -3.90 -0.35
N ASN A 33 -2.97 -4.85 -0.62
CA ASN A 33 -1.94 -5.25 0.34
C ASN A 33 -0.78 -4.25 0.38
N ASN A 34 -0.42 -3.73 -0.80
CA ASN A 34 0.70 -2.83 -0.97
C ASN A 34 0.38 -1.39 -0.53
N TRP A 35 -0.82 -0.91 -0.85
CA TRP A 35 -1.37 0.35 -0.36
C TRP A 35 -1.59 0.34 1.16
N THR A 36 -2.09 -0.77 1.71
CA THR A 36 -2.27 -0.91 3.16
C THR A 36 -0.91 -0.93 3.88
N SER A 37 0.09 -1.62 3.32
CA SER A 37 1.46 -1.58 3.87
C SER A 37 2.03 -0.17 3.84
N TYR A 38 1.92 0.54 2.71
CA TYR A 38 2.38 1.91 2.58
C TYR A 38 1.69 2.87 3.58
N ARG A 39 0.35 2.78 3.71
CA ARG A 39 -0.43 3.52 4.71
C ARG A 39 0.03 3.22 6.14
N SER A 40 0.29 1.95 6.44
CA SER A 40 0.80 1.53 7.75
C SER A 40 2.22 2.07 8.00
N THR A 41 3.11 2.10 7.01
CA THR A 41 4.43 2.72 7.17
C THR A 41 4.30 4.22 7.40
N CYS A 42 3.45 4.93 6.64
CA CYS A 42 3.22 6.36 6.85
C CYS A 42 2.70 6.67 8.26
N GLU A 43 1.75 5.89 8.78
CA GLU A 43 1.26 6.07 10.15
C GLU A 43 2.32 5.73 11.21
N ASN A 44 3.15 4.70 10.99
CA ASN A 44 4.27 4.40 11.89
C ASN A 44 5.33 5.51 11.90
N LEU A 45 5.69 6.06 10.74
CA LEU A 45 6.61 7.20 10.63
C LEU A 45 6.05 8.44 11.33
N LYS A 46 4.74 8.68 11.17
CA LYS A 46 4.03 9.77 11.84
C LYS A 46 4.00 9.56 13.35
N HIS A 47 3.79 8.34 13.81
CA HIS A 47 3.84 7.97 15.23
C HIS A 47 5.23 8.22 15.83
N GLU A 48 6.30 7.76 15.18
CA GLU A 48 7.69 8.03 15.59
C GLU A 48 7.99 9.54 15.66
N LYS A 49 7.53 10.31 14.66
CA LYS A 49 7.65 11.78 14.69
C LYS A 49 6.94 12.40 15.90
N TYR A 50 5.74 11.95 16.24
CA TYR A 50 5.03 12.48 17.40
C TYR A 50 5.68 12.06 18.72
N LEU A 51 6.21 10.85 18.82
CA LEU A 51 6.97 10.43 20.00
C LEU A 51 8.22 11.29 20.21
N TRP A 52 8.95 11.57 19.13
CA TRP A 52 10.11 12.47 19.16
C TRP A 52 9.73 13.89 19.57
N LEU A 53 8.66 14.46 18.98
CA LEU A 53 8.16 15.80 19.34
C LEU A 53 7.70 15.88 20.80
N ALA A 54 7.01 14.84 21.28
CA ALA A 54 6.54 14.75 22.66
C ALA A 54 7.67 14.42 23.65
N LYS A 55 8.90 14.18 23.17
CA LYS A 55 10.04 13.66 23.96
C LYS A 55 9.59 12.52 24.86
N SER A 56 8.89 11.54 24.28
CA SER A 56 8.28 10.43 25.01
C SER A 56 8.77 9.10 24.47
N GLY A 57 8.63 8.03 25.26
CA GLY A 57 9.10 6.70 24.90
C GLY A 57 10.63 6.61 24.75
N PRO A 58 11.19 6.09 23.64
CA PRO A 58 12.62 5.88 23.49
C PRO A 58 13.42 7.17 23.26
N TYR A 59 12.74 8.32 23.23
CA TYR A 59 13.36 9.65 23.11
C TYR A 59 13.46 10.38 24.47
N LEU A 60 12.99 9.78 25.56
CA LEU A 60 13.17 10.28 26.92
C LEU A 60 14.61 10.02 27.38
N ASP A 61 15.25 11.06 27.92
CA ASP A 61 16.56 10.96 28.59
C ASP A 61 17.71 10.42 27.72
N VAL A 62 17.63 10.66 26.40
CA VAL A 62 18.68 10.27 25.44
C VAL A 62 19.55 11.47 25.07
N GLU A 63 20.88 11.28 25.07
CA GLU A 63 21.86 12.31 24.67
C GLU A 63 21.65 12.82 23.24
N ASN A 64 21.27 11.94 22.31
CA ASN A 64 21.05 12.31 20.91
C ASN A 64 19.73 11.72 20.33
N PRO A 65 18.58 12.35 20.62
CA PRO A 65 17.26 11.88 20.17
C PRO A 65 17.12 11.86 18.64
N ASN A 66 17.88 12.68 17.92
CA ASN A 66 17.86 12.74 16.46
C ASN A 66 18.51 11.50 15.83
N ALA A 67 19.59 11.00 16.42
CA ALA A 67 20.23 9.77 15.98
C ALA A 67 19.30 8.56 16.17
N VAL A 68 18.59 8.50 17.31
CA VAL A 68 17.59 7.46 17.57
C VAL A 68 16.43 7.52 16.57
N LEU A 69 15.98 8.73 16.21
CA LEU A 69 14.91 8.88 15.21
C LEU A 69 15.38 8.37 13.84
N ALA A 70 16.59 8.72 13.43
CA ALA A 70 17.16 8.28 12.16
C ALA A 70 17.26 6.74 12.09
N ASP A 71 17.77 6.10 13.13
CA ASP A 71 17.92 4.64 13.21
C ASP A 71 16.56 3.92 13.14
N ARG A 72 15.55 4.45 13.84
CA ARG A 72 14.20 3.88 13.84
C ARG A 72 13.48 4.08 12.50
N VAL A 73 13.66 5.23 11.87
CA VAL A 73 13.15 5.49 10.51
C VAL A 73 13.79 4.54 9.50
N GLU A 74 15.11 4.36 9.54
CA GLU A 74 15.83 3.42 8.66
C GLU A 74 15.35 1.98 8.87
N SER A 75 15.14 1.57 10.13
CA SER A 75 14.58 0.26 10.46
C SER A 75 13.18 0.05 9.87
N LEU A 76 12.30 1.06 9.94
CA LEU A 76 10.96 0.99 9.33
C LEU A 76 11.02 0.87 7.81
N ILE A 77 11.91 1.62 7.16
CA ILE A 77 12.13 1.56 5.70
C ILE A 77 12.67 0.18 5.30
N SER A 78 13.63 -0.35 6.05
CA SER A 78 14.19 -1.69 5.81
C SER A 78 13.13 -2.79 5.93
N GLN A 79 12.26 -2.71 6.94
CA GLN A 79 11.13 -3.64 7.12
C GLN A 79 10.13 -3.55 5.97
N GLU A 80 9.85 -2.35 5.46
CA GLU A 80 9.03 -2.19 4.27
C GLU A 80 9.70 -2.86 3.05
N HIS A 81 10.98 -2.58 2.80
CA HIS A 81 11.73 -3.18 1.70
C HIS A 81 11.74 -4.72 1.76
N ALA A 82 11.92 -5.29 2.96
CA ALA A 82 11.84 -6.72 3.18
C ALA A 82 10.45 -7.30 2.86
N LYS A 83 9.37 -6.58 3.20
CA LYS A 83 7.99 -6.97 2.85
C LYS A 83 7.77 -6.95 1.33
N TRP A 84 8.34 -5.97 0.62
CA TRP A 84 8.28 -5.90 -0.84
C TRP A 84 8.98 -7.10 -1.50
N ILE A 85 10.20 -7.42 -1.07
CA ILE A 85 10.95 -8.58 -1.59
C ILE A 85 10.22 -9.90 -1.31
N ALA A 86 9.76 -10.10 -0.07
CA ALA A 86 9.01 -11.31 0.30
C ALA A 86 7.67 -11.44 -0.48
N GLY A 87 7.04 -10.31 -0.82
CA GLY A 87 5.88 -10.28 -1.71
C GLY A 87 6.20 -10.78 -3.12
N GLN A 88 7.35 -10.40 -3.67
CA GLN A 88 7.80 -10.84 -5.00
C GLN A 88 8.20 -12.33 -5.03
N GLU A 89 8.85 -12.84 -3.97
CA GLU A 89 9.19 -14.26 -3.86
C GLU A 89 7.94 -15.16 -3.83
N LYS A 90 6.89 -14.75 -3.11
CA LYS A 90 5.62 -15.50 -3.09
C LYS A 90 4.96 -15.58 -4.45
N VAL A 91 5.01 -14.51 -5.25
CA VAL A 91 4.48 -14.49 -6.62
C VAL A 91 5.30 -15.40 -7.55
N ALA A 92 6.62 -15.47 -7.35
CA ALA A 92 7.49 -16.34 -8.15
C ALA A 92 7.28 -17.84 -7.86
N GLN A 93 6.97 -18.22 -6.62
CA GLN A 93 6.74 -19.62 -6.24
C GLN A 93 5.36 -20.15 -6.68
N VAL A 94 4.34 -19.30 -6.76
CA VAL A 94 2.99 -19.69 -7.22
C VAL A 94 2.95 -20.02 -8.72
N LYS A 95 3.94 -19.56 -9.49
CA LYS A 95 4.03 -19.81 -10.94
C LYS A 95 4.82 -21.08 -11.29
N LYS A 96 5.29 -21.84 -10.31
CA LYS A 96 6.08 -23.07 -10.48
C LYS A 96 5.22 -24.31 -10.27
#